data_AF-A0A931W861-F1
#
_entry.id   AF-A0A931W861-F1
#
_cell.length_a   1.000
_cell.length_b   1.000
_cell.length_c   1.000
_cell.angle_alpha   90.00
_cell.angle_beta   90.00
_cell.angle_gamma   90.00
#
_symmetry.space_group_name_H-M   'P 1'
#
loop_
_entity.id
_entity.type
_entity.pdbx_description
1 polymer ?
#
loop_
_entity_poly.entity_id
_entity_poly.type
_entity_poly.pdbx_seq_one_letter_code
_entity_poly.pdbx_strand_id
1 'polypeptide(L)'
;MYNQQKLLKFRKQKDEAWKEDAQSPLAEEQKRSFKGLNYFPPNPDFSFELELNKNIPGVGERVVIKTTGGDEQVYLRAGRVKFNVEGKEVEALVFEDPEQEQFQYYLLFRDQTTGKETYENGRMLQIPKKGDKLVIDFNYAYNPYSSYNNNWDCPITPQENILPLAIQAGEKIFKNL
;
A
#
# COMPACT_ATOMS: atom_id res chain seq x y z
N MET A 1 -4.89 -0.26 17.00
CA MET A 1 -5.89 0.83 17.08
C MET A 1 -5.43 2.08 16.35
N TYR A 2 -6.36 2.69 15.61
CA TYR A 2 -6.19 3.94 14.86
C TYR A 2 -5.67 5.08 15.74
N ASN A 3 -4.78 5.90 15.19
CA ASN A 3 -4.27 7.10 15.86
C ASN A 3 -4.00 8.19 14.84
N GLN A 4 -4.88 9.19 14.81
CA GLN A 4 -4.81 10.30 13.86
C GLN A 4 -3.55 11.15 14.04
N GLN A 5 -3.15 11.46 15.27
CA GLN A 5 -1.94 12.28 15.50
C GLN A 5 -0.68 11.58 15.00
N LYS A 6 -0.58 10.27 15.23
CA LYS A 6 0.51 9.43 14.72
C LYS A 6 0.52 9.40 13.20
N LEU A 7 -0.65 9.25 12.57
CA LEU A 7 -0.79 9.28 11.11
C LEU A 7 -0.37 10.63 10.53
N LEU A 8 -0.83 11.74 11.10
CA LEU A 8 -0.47 13.08 10.63
C LEU A 8 1.02 13.37 10.79
N LYS A 9 1.61 12.91 11.91
CA LYS A 9 3.06 12.97 12.11
C LYS A 9 3.82 12.15 11.07
N PHE A 10 3.36 10.92 10.79
CA PHE A 10 3.94 10.07 9.76
C PHE A 10 3.89 10.72 8.37
N ARG A 11 2.73 11.26 7.96
CA ARG A 11 2.59 11.97 6.66
C ARG A 11 3.54 13.15 6.56
N LYS A 12 3.61 13.98 7.60
CA LYS A 12 4.54 15.12 7.66
C LYS A 12 6.00 14.67 7.51
N GLN A 13 6.41 13.65 8.26
CA GLN A 13 7.78 13.12 8.19
C GLN A 13 8.08 12.52 6.81
N LYS A 14 7.11 11.83 6.20
CA LYS A 14 7.24 11.31 4.84
C LYS A 14 7.41 12.44 3.84
N ASP A 15 6.58 13.48 3.90
CA ASP A 15 6.68 14.64 3.01
C ASP A 15 8.03 15.36 3.16
N GLU A 16 8.50 15.57 4.40
CA GLU A 16 9.83 16.15 4.66
C GLU A 16 10.95 15.30 4.06
N ALA A 17 10.91 13.98 4.27
CA ALA A 17 11.89 13.06 3.69
C ALA A 17 11.84 13.08 2.15
N TRP A 18 10.65 13.12 1.55
CA TRP A 18 10.50 13.10 0.10
C TRP A 18 11.03 14.37 -0.57
N LYS A 19 10.99 15.49 0.15
CA LYS A 19 11.56 16.75 -0.31
C LYS A 19 13.09 16.76 -0.25
N GLU A 20 13.68 16.24 0.83
CA GLU A 20 15.09 16.45 1.15
C GLU A 20 15.99 15.23 0.84
N ASP A 21 15.45 14.01 0.86
CA ASP A 21 16.24 12.78 0.74
C ASP A 21 16.72 12.55 -0.70
N ALA A 22 17.97 12.12 -0.84
CA ALA A 22 18.58 11.71 -2.10
C ALA A 22 17.90 10.45 -2.68
N GLN A 23 17.36 9.58 -1.84
CA GLN A 23 16.64 8.36 -2.24
C GLN A 23 15.14 8.59 -2.51
N SER A 24 14.67 9.84 -2.43
CA SER A 24 13.31 10.19 -2.80
C SER A 24 13.02 9.78 -4.26
N PRO A 25 11.84 9.20 -4.56
CA PRO A 25 11.47 8.85 -5.93
C PRO A 25 11.11 10.08 -6.78
N LEU A 26 11.03 11.27 -6.18
CA LEU A 26 10.78 12.53 -6.89
C LEU A 26 12.01 12.95 -7.70
N ALA A 27 11.78 13.35 -8.96
CA ALA A 27 12.79 14.04 -9.76
C ALA A 27 13.15 15.40 -9.15
N GLU A 28 14.37 15.88 -9.42
CA GLU A 28 14.87 17.15 -8.87
C GLU A 28 13.96 18.34 -9.21
N GLU A 29 13.37 18.36 -10.40
CA GLU A 29 12.41 19.41 -10.79
C GLU A 29 11.12 19.35 -9.96
N GLN A 30 10.65 18.14 -9.62
CA GLN A 30 9.47 17.96 -8.76
C GLN A 30 9.77 18.40 -7.33
N LYS A 31 10.97 18.14 -6.79
CA LYS A 31 11.38 18.55 -5.44
C LYS A 31 11.34 20.07 -5.26
N ARG A 32 11.67 20.85 -6.29
CA ARG A 32 11.68 22.34 -6.25
C ARG A 32 10.32 22.94 -5.93
N SER A 33 9.24 22.34 -6.42
CA SER A 33 7.86 22.81 -6.23
C SER A 33 7.05 21.93 -5.26
N PHE A 34 7.67 20.91 -4.68
CA PHE A 34 7.00 19.95 -3.80
C PHE A 34 6.54 20.59 -2.49
N LYS A 35 5.22 20.46 -2.21
CA LYS A 35 4.58 20.96 -0.99
C LYS A 35 4.08 19.85 -0.07
N GLY A 36 4.23 18.60 -0.48
CA GLY A 36 3.65 17.43 0.17
C GLY A 36 2.91 16.53 -0.82
N LEU A 37 2.71 15.29 -0.43
CA LEU A 37 1.90 14.32 -1.17
C LEU A 37 0.40 14.60 -1.01
N ASN A 38 -0.39 14.08 -1.94
CA ASN A 38 -1.84 14.14 -1.86
C ASN A 38 -2.37 12.96 -1.05
N TYR A 39 -3.21 13.23 -0.05
CA TYR A 39 -3.83 12.21 0.79
C TYR A 39 -5.34 12.39 0.84
N PHE A 40 -6.08 11.30 1.06
CA PHE A 40 -7.42 11.39 1.61
C PHE A 40 -7.38 11.94 3.05
N PRO A 41 -8.46 12.59 3.52
CA PRO A 41 -8.63 12.87 4.93
C PRO A 41 -8.43 11.60 5.79
N PRO A 42 -7.85 11.71 6.99
CA PRO A 42 -7.79 10.58 7.92
C PRO A 42 -9.17 9.98 8.13
N ASN A 43 -9.30 8.66 7.97
CA ASN A 43 -10.57 7.96 8.08
C ASN A 43 -10.43 6.72 8.98
N PRO A 44 -10.95 6.73 10.21
CA PRO A 44 -10.84 5.61 11.14
C PRO A 44 -11.60 4.35 10.67
N ASP A 45 -12.61 4.49 9.81
CA ASP A 45 -13.42 3.36 9.31
C ASP A 45 -12.63 2.42 8.39
N PHE A 46 -11.45 2.86 7.93
CA PHE A 46 -10.52 2.07 7.14
C PHE A 46 -9.29 1.57 7.94
N SER A 47 -9.40 1.52 9.27
CA SER A 47 -8.39 0.97 10.18
C SER A 47 -8.94 -0.25 10.91
N PHE A 48 -8.44 -1.43 10.57
CA PHE A 48 -8.95 -2.71 11.03
C PHE A 48 -7.93 -3.43 11.91
N GLU A 49 -8.42 -4.08 12.96
CA GLU A 49 -7.65 -5.06 13.72
C GLU A 49 -8.13 -6.45 13.32
N LEU A 50 -7.32 -7.18 12.57
CA LEU A 50 -7.67 -8.42 11.90
C LEU A 50 -6.71 -9.55 12.28
N GLU A 51 -7.18 -10.78 12.16
CA GLU A 51 -6.32 -11.96 12.22
C GLU A 51 -5.90 -12.37 10.82
N LEU A 52 -4.64 -12.78 10.67
CA LEU A 52 -4.15 -13.33 9.42
C LEU A 52 -4.55 -14.81 9.33
N ASN A 53 -5.51 -15.14 8.46
CA ASN A 53 -5.86 -16.52 8.21
C ASN A 53 -4.78 -17.21 7.36
N LYS A 54 -3.98 -18.06 8.01
CA LYS A 54 -2.95 -18.91 7.37
C LYS A 54 -3.49 -20.27 6.91
N ASN A 55 -4.74 -20.61 7.23
CA ASN A 55 -5.38 -21.86 6.83
C ASN A 55 -5.97 -21.74 5.42
N ILE A 56 -5.14 -21.36 4.44
CA ILE A 56 -5.49 -21.27 3.03
C ILE A 56 -4.47 -22.03 2.18
N PRO A 57 -4.83 -22.51 0.98
CA PRO A 57 -3.86 -23.14 0.09
C PRO A 57 -2.70 -22.22 -0.30
N GLY A 58 -1.51 -22.81 -0.36
CA GLY A 58 -0.29 -22.19 -0.86
C GLY A 58 0.39 -21.19 0.08
N VAL A 59 0.07 -21.17 1.39
CA VAL A 59 0.86 -20.38 2.35
C VAL A 59 2.33 -20.82 2.31
N GLY A 60 3.23 -19.85 2.24
CA GLY A 60 4.67 -20.07 2.05
C GLY A 60 5.11 -20.31 0.60
N GLU A 61 4.18 -20.51 -0.33
CA GLU A 61 4.52 -20.64 -1.76
C GLU A 61 4.90 -19.28 -2.36
N ARG A 62 5.79 -19.34 -3.36
CA ARG A 62 6.23 -18.16 -4.12
C ARG A 62 5.10 -17.64 -4.99
N VAL A 63 4.85 -16.34 -4.91
CA VAL A 63 3.98 -15.58 -5.78
C VAL A 63 4.85 -14.65 -6.59
N VAL A 64 4.87 -14.84 -7.91
CA VAL A 64 5.61 -14.00 -8.84
C VAL A 64 4.72 -12.83 -9.27
N ILE A 65 5.08 -11.64 -8.84
CA ILE A 65 4.44 -10.39 -9.21
C ILE A 65 5.27 -9.76 -10.32
N LYS A 66 4.73 -9.76 -11.54
CA LYS A 66 5.35 -9.08 -12.69
C LYS A 66 5.30 -7.58 -12.50
N THR A 67 6.29 -6.87 -13.04
CA THR A 67 6.30 -5.41 -13.09
C THR A 67 5.95 -4.91 -14.49
N THR A 68 5.61 -3.63 -14.62
CA THR A 68 5.28 -3.02 -15.93
C THR A 68 6.44 -3.01 -16.93
N GLY A 69 7.70 -3.05 -16.47
CA GLY A 69 8.89 -3.12 -17.34
C GLY A 69 9.29 -4.53 -17.73
N GLY A 70 8.58 -5.55 -17.22
CA GLY A 70 8.82 -6.96 -17.55
C GLY A 70 9.66 -7.72 -16.54
N ASP A 71 10.18 -7.04 -15.51
CA ASP A 71 10.84 -7.68 -14.37
C ASP A 71 9.86 -8.45 -13.48
N GLU A 72 10.39 -9.28 -12.58
CA GLU A 72 9.62 -10.09 -11.65
C GLU A 72 10.05 -9.82 -10.20
N GLN A 73 9.07 -9.56 -9.34
CA GLN A 73 9.23 -9.51 -7.89
C GLN A 73 8.66 -10.78 -7.28
N VAL A 74 9.39 -11.37 -6.33
CA VAL A 74 8.99 -12.62 -5.68
C VAL A 74 8.51 -12.30 -4.28
N TYR A 75 7.27 -12.67 -4.00
CA TYR A 75 6.72 -12.66 -2.65
C TYR A 75 6.42 -14.09 -2.20
N LEU A 76 6.23 -14.30 -0.89
CA LEU A 76 5.63 -15.49 -0.33
C LEU A 76 4.19 -15.19 0.06
N ARG A 77 3.29 -16.14 -0.17
CA ARG A 77 1.92 -16.02 0.32
C ARG A 77 1.90 -16.14 1.85
N ALA A 78 1.48 -15.08 2.54
CA ALA A 78 1.43 -15.06 4.01
C ALA A 78 0.14 -15.66 4.56
N GLY A 79 -0.98 -15.42 3.86
CA GLY A 79 -2.32 -15.72 4.33
C GLY A 79 -3.32 -14.72 3.77
N ARG A 80 -4.53 -14.69 4.35
CA ARG A 80 -5.60 -13.80 3.92
C ARG A 80 -6.22 -13.08 5.11
N VAL A 81 -6.58 -11.82 4.92
CA VAL A 81 -7.40 -11.07 5.87
C VAL A 81 -8.80 -10.92 5.32
N LYS A 82 -9.79 -10.88 6.22
CA LYS A 82 -11.18 -10.56 5.91
C LYS A 82 -11.61 -9.35 6.71
N PHE A 83 -12.31 -8.42 6.09
CA PHE A 83 -12.81 -7.22 6.74
C PHE A 83 -14.12 -6.77 6.10
N ASN A 84 -14.87 -5.93 6.80
CA ASN A 84 -16.14 -5.40 6.33
C ASN A 84 -16.04 -3.90 6.08
N VAL A 85 -16.51 -3.46 4.91
CA VAL A 85 -16.69 -2.04 4.58
C VAL A 85 -18.11 -1.86 4.10
N GLU A 86 -18.85 -0.93 4.70
CA GLU A 86 -20.25 -0.63 4.32
C GLU A 86 -21.13 -1.90 4.28
N GLY A 87 -20.92 -2.83 5.21
CA GLY A 87 -21.67 -4.09 5.29
C GLY A 87 -21.32 -5.13 4.22
N LYS A 88 -20.27 -4.90 3.42
CA LYS A 88 -19.75 -5.87 2.46
C LYS A 88 -18.49 -6.54 3.00
N GLU A 89 -18.50 -7.85 3.09
CA GLU A 89 -17.31 -8.65 3.42
C GLU A 89 -16.37 -8.65 2.23
N VAL A 90 -15.11 -8.32 2.49
CA VAL A 90 -14.03 -8.28 1.51
C VAL A 90 -12.85 -9.06 2.04
N GLU A 91 -12.17 -9.76 1.14
CA GLU A 91 -10.97 -10.53 1.44
C GLU A 91 -9.79 -9.96 0.66
N ALA A 92 -8.60 -10.05 1.24
CA ALA A 92 -7.37 -9.67 0.55
C ALA A 92 -6.21 -10.60 0.94
N LEU A 93 -5.43 -10.98 -0.06
CA LEU A 93 -4.23 -11.79 0.13
C LEU A 93 -3.09 -10.93 0.65
N VAL A 94 -2.42 -11.41 1.69
CA VAL A 94 -1.26 -10.77 2.31
C VAL A 94 -0.01 -11.51 1.90
N PHE A 95 1.07 -10.76 1.70
CA PHE A 95 2.34 -11.24 1.22
C PHE A 95 3.46 -11.02 2.25
N GLU A 96 4.48 -11.86 2.22
CA GLU A 96 5.78 -11.61 2.82
C GLU A 96 6.79 -11.41 1.68
N ASP A 97 7.71 -10.49 1.85
CA ASP A 97 8.87 -10.42 0.97
C ASP A 97 9.97 -11.31 1.56
N PRO A 98 10.47 -12.33 0.83
CA PRO A 98 11.52 -13.23 1.34
C PRO A 98 12.90 -12.57 1.45
N GLU A 99 13.13 -11.47 0.73
CA GLU A 99 14.42 -10.75 0.69
C GLU A 99 14.43 -9.51 1.61
N GLN A 100 13.26 -8.91 1.86
CA GLN A 100 13.10 -7.75 2.73
C GLN A 100 12.71 -8.11 4.17
N GLU A 101 12.94 -7.15 5.06
CA GLU A 101 12.69 -7.20 6.51
C GLU A 101 11.64 -8.25 6.94
N GLN A 102 12.09 -9.26 7.68
CA GLN A 102 11.25 -10.35 8.23
C GLN A 102 10.09 -9.86 9.14
N PHE A 103 10.02 -8.55 9.41
CA PHE A 103 9.11 -7.89 10.33
C PHE A 103 7.92 -7.18 9.66
N GLN A 104 7.77 -7.26 8.33
CA GLN A 104 6.66 -6.63 7.60
C GLN A 104 5.87 -7.63 6.73
N TYR A 105 4.56 -7.48 6.72
CA TYR A 105 3.66 -8.02 5.71
C TYR A 105 3.35 -6.93 4.67
N TYR A 106 3.01 -7.35 3.45
CA TYR A 106 2.67 -6.48 2.34
C TYR A 106 1.28 -6.79 1.81
N LEU A 107 0.54 -5.73 1.50
CA LEU A 107 -0.73 -5.81 0.78
C LEU A 107 -0.63 -4.92 -0.46
N LEU A 108 -0.57 -5.53 -1.64
CA LEU A 108 -0.68 -4.83 -2.92
C LEU A 108 -2.12 -4.94 -3.37
N PHE A 109 -2.78 -3.82 -3.67
CA PHE A 109 -4.21 -3.83 -3.96
C PHE A 109 -4.64 -2.76 -4.96
N ARG A 110 -5.73 -3.06 -5.66
CA ARG A 110 -6.52 -2.12 -6.45
C ARG A 110 -7.90 -2.06 -5.84
N ASP A 111 -8.59 -0.95 -6.00
CA ASP A 111 -9.92 -0.72 -5.47
C ASP A 111 -10.71 0.20 -6.40
N GLN A 112 -11.96 0.54 -6.09
CA GLN A 112 -12.80 1.37 -6.98
C GLN A 112 -12.30 2.81 -7.18
N THR A 113 -11.36 3.29 -6.36
CA THR A 113 -10.69 4.59 -6.51
C THR A 113 -9.52 4.56 -7.51
N THR A 114 -9.02 3.36 -7.85
CA THR A 114 -7.85 3.16 -8.72
C THR A 114 -8.07 3.75 -10.11
N GLY A 115 -7.14 4.59 -10.57
CA GLY A 115 -7.20 5.27 -11.87
C GLY A 115 -8.14 6.48 -11.93
N LYS A 116 -8.83 6.78 -10.82
CA LYS A 116 -9.74 7.95 -10.71
C LYS A 116 -9.22 8.95 -9.68
N GLU A 117 -8.97 8.46 -8.47
CA GLU A 117 -8.52 9.25 -7.32
C GLU A 117 -7.15 8.79 -6.80
N THR A 118 -6.82 7.51 -7.02
CA THR A 118 -5.57 6.85 -6.60
C THR A 118 -4.80 6.31 -7.80
N TYR A 119 -3.52 6.00 -7.62
CA TYR A 119 -2.62 5.62 -8.71
C TYR A 119 -3.18 4.45 -9.55
N GLU A 120 -3.02 4.54 -10.87
CA GLU A 120 -3.70 3.68 -11.84
C GLU A 120 -3.33 2.20 -11.76
N ASN A 121 -2.16 1.88 -11.20
CA ASN A 121 -1.67 0.51 -11.06
C ASN A 121 -1.92 -0.09 -9.66
N GLY A 122 -2.56 0.67 -8.77
CA GLY A 122 -2.86 0.25 -7.41
C GLY A 122 -1.93 0.87 -6.38
N ARG A 123 -2.10 0.43 -5.14
CA ARG A 123 -1.38 0.93 -3.97
C ARG A 123 -0.83 -0.23 -3.15
N MET A 124 0.08 0.10 -2.26
CA MET A 124 0.70 -0.84 -1.34
C MET A 124 0.41 -0.43 0.10
N LEU A 125 0.37 -1.39 1.00
CA LEU A 125 0.36 -1.17 2.43
C LEU A 125 1.39 -2.09 3.08
N GLN A 126 2.27 -1.50 3.89
CA GLN A 126 3.18 -2.22 4.77
C GLN A 126 2.52 -2.40 6.13
N ILE A 127 2.54 -3.63 6.64
CA ILE A 127 1.82 -4.04 7.84
C ILE A 127 2.85 -4.66 8.80
N PRO A 128 3.17 -4.00 9.92
CA PRO A 128 4.13 -4.54 10.87
C PRO A 128 3.65 -5.89 11.46
N LYS A 129 4.54 -6.88 11.50
CA LYS A 129 4.32 -8.16 12.17
C LYS A 129 4.47 -7.96 13.68
N LYS A 130 3.37 -7.63 14.37
CA LYS A 130 3.37 -7.38 15.82
C LYS A 130 2.36 -8.27 16.53
N GLY A 131 2.86 -9.35 17.13
CA GLY A 131 2.01 -10.34 17.80
C GLY A 131 1.09 -11.07 16.83
N ASP A 132 -0.04 -11.54 17.32
CA ASP A 132 -0.95 -12.41 16.57
C ASP A 132 -2.00 -11.65 15.73
N LYS A 133 -2.14 -10.33 15.95
CA LYS A 133 -3.13 -9.49 15.28
C LYS A 133 -2.46 -8.47 14.36
N LEU A 134 -3.01 -8.32 13.16
CA LEU A 134 -2.60 -7.33 12.19
C LEU A 134 -3.44 -6.07 12.34
N VAL A 135 -2.76 -4.92 12.38
CA VAL A 135 -3.43 -3.63 12.20
C VAL A 135 -3.32 -3.25 10.73
N ILE A 136 -4.40 -3.47 9.99
CA ILE A 136 -4.52 -3.12 8.57
C ILE A 136 -5.14 -1.73 8.51
N ASP A 137 -4.31 -0.71 8.36
CA ASP A 137 -4.74 0.68 8.32
C ASP A 137 -4.48 1.30 6.95
N PHE A 138 -5.51 1.34 6.11
CA PHE A 138 -5.41 1.87 4.75
C PHE A 138 -5.10 3.38 4.72
N ASN A 139 -5.15 4.09 5.84
CA ASN A 139 -4.67 5.48 5.91
C ASN A 139 -3.17 5.62 5.65
N TYR A 140 -2.42 4.52 5.79
CA TYR A 140 -1.00 4.40 5.48
C TYR A 140 -0.74 3.78 4.11
N ALA A 141 -1.78 3.47 3.33
CA ALA A 141 -1.60 2.97 1.97
C ALA A 141 -0.90 4.04 1.12
N TYR A 142 0.12 3.62 0.37
CA TYR A 142 0.99 4.50 -0.39
C TYR A 142 1.06 4.07 -1.86
N ASN A 143 1.36 5.02 -2.74
CA ASN A 143 1.59 4.70 -4.14
C ASN A 143 3.02 4.14 -4.31
N PRO A 144 3.25 3.14 -5.17
CA PRO A 144 4.59 2.67 -5.50
C PRO A 144 5.43 3.78 -6.15
N TYR A 145 6.77 3.65 -6.11
CA TYR A 145 7.70 4.66 -6.63
C TYR A 145 7.48 5.00 -8.12
N SER A 146 7.04 4.03 -8.90
CA SER A 146 6.64 4.20 -10.31
C SER A 146 5.56 5.24 -10.54
N SER A 147 4.75 5.58 -9.52
CA SER A 147 3.74 6.63 -9.63
C SER A 147 4.30 8.06 -9.65
N TYR A 148 5.58 8.23 -9.28
CA TYR A 148 6.22 9.53 -9.10
C TYR A 148 7.20 9.85 -10.22
N ASN A 149 7.81 8.82 -10.79
CA ASN A 149 8.78 8.90 -11.87
C ASN A 149 8.72 7.61 -12.72
N ASN A 150 8.78 7.76 -14.04
CA ASN A 150 8.71 6.68 -15.03
C ASN A 150 9.97 5.78 -15.05
N ASN A 151 10.99 6.08 -14.23
CA ASN A 151 12.21 5.28 -14.12
C ASN A 151 12.04 4.00 -13.30
N TRP A 152 10.84 3.75 -12.75
CA TRP A 152 10.56 2.60 -11.90
C TRP A 152 9.42 1.78 -12.45
N ASP A 153 9.56 0.46 -12.40
CA ASP A 153 8.47 -0.42 -12.78
C ASP A 153 7.46 -0.61 -11.65
N CYS A 154 6.19 -0.69 -12.04
CA CYS A 154 5.12 -0.90 -11.08
C CYS A 154 4.85 -2.39 -10.91
N PRO A 155 4.79 -2.92 -9.68
CA PRO A 155 4.27 -4.27 -9.45
C PRO A 155 2.81 -4.34 -9.90
N ILE A 156 2.47 -5.39 -10.65
CA ILE A 156 1.11 -5.63 -11.13
C ILE A 156 0.32 -6.31 -10.02
N THR A 157 -0.71 -5.63 -9.52
CA THR A 157 -1.56 -6.15 -8.45
C THR A 157 -2.20 -7.49 -8.86
N PRO A 158 -2.08 -8.55 -8.02
CA PRO A 158 -2.74 -9.83 -8.25
C PRO A 158 -4.26 -9.69 -8.33
N GLN A 159 -4.92 -10.53 -9.15
CA GLN A 159 -6.36 -10.44 -9.39
C GLN A 159 -7.18 -10.57 -8.10
N GLU A 160 -6.72 -11.42 -7.17
CA GLU A 160 -7.35 -11.65 -5.87
C GLU A 160 -7.36 -10.42 -4.96
N ASN A 161 -6.53 -9.41 -5.25
CA ASN A 161 -6.44 -8.16 -4.50
C ASN A 161 -7.04 -6.97 -5.26
N ILE A 162 -7.90 -7.23 -6.25
CA ILE A 162 -8.79 -6.21 -6.82
C ILE A 162 -10.05 -6.16 -5.96
N LEU A 163 -10.08 -5.20 -5.03
CA LEU A 163 -11.14 -5.06 -4.04
C LEU A 163 -12.38 -4.40 -4.67
N PRO A 164 -13.60 -4.93 -4.44
CA PRO A 164 -14.82 -4.45 -5.08
C PRO A 164 -15.43 -3.21 -4.40
N LEU A 165 -14.62 -2.40 -3.70
CA LEU A 165 -15.08 -1.28 -2.87
C LEU A 165 -14.15 -0.06 -3.04
N ALA A 166 -14.60 1.15 -2.65
CA ALA A 166 -13.77 2.35 -2.71
C ALA A 166 -13.01 2.56 -1.38
N ILE A 167 -11.68 2.43 -1.40
CA ILE A 167 -10.85 2.67 -0.21
C ILE A 167 -10.42 4.14 -0.21
N GLN A 168 -11.26 5.01 0.33
CA GLN A 168 -11.01 6.46 0.41
C GLN A 168 -10.15 6.83 1.64
N ALA A 169 -9.02 6.16 1.78
CA ALA A 169 -7.99 6.41 2.79
C ALA A 169 -6.60 6.27 2.16
N GLY A 170 -5.58 6.92 2.73
CA GLY A 170 -4.20 6.83 2.24
C GLY A 170 -3.86 7.83 1.14
N GLU A 171 -2.83 7.52 0.36
CA GLU A 171 -2.35 8.37 -0.72
C GLU A 171 -3.32 8.39 -1.91
N LYS A 172 -3.41 9.57 -2.52
CA LYS A 172 -4.11 9.86 -3.78
C LYS A 172 -3.09 9.97 -4.91
N ILE A 173 -3.57 10.12 -6.14
CA ILE A 173 -2.73 10.43 -7.30
C ILE A 173 -1.84 11.63 -6.98
N PHE A 174 -0.53 11.43 -7.14
CA PHE A 174 0.44 12.50 -7.15
C PHE A 174 0.64 12.95 -8.59
N LYS A 175 -0.04 14.04 -8.97
CA LYS A 175 0.25 14.79 -10.18
C LYS A 175 0.51 16.22 -9.76
N ASN A 176 1.78 16.62 -9.78
CA ASN A 176 2.10 18.04 -9.89
C ASN A 176 1.74 18.43 -11.33
N LEU A 177 0.74 19.30 -11.47
CA LEU A 177 0.55 20.07 -12.70
C LEU A 177 1.78 20.96 -12.94
#